data_AF-A0A820NBN8-F1
#
_entry.id   AF-A0A820NBN8-F1
#
_cell.length_a   1.000
_cell.length_b   1.000
_cell.length_c   1.000
_cell.angle_alpha   90.00
_cell.angle_beta   90.00
_cell.angle_gamma   90.00
#
_symmetry.space_group_name_H-M   'P 1'
#
loop_
_entity.id
_entity.type
_entity.pdbx_description
1 polymer ?
#
loop_
_entity_poly.entity_id
_entity_poly.type
_entity_poly.pdbx_seq_one_letter_code
_entity_poly.pdbx_strand_id
1 'polypeptide(L)'
;MPTTVTQDPNIQPNEKGIEQVCDWLQIYQYYSHLNVIMECIEKFDLLPLDNEEAKIGHLKRLSGNENCSLREITQAYSILQECFQNLTHQHLQLIKTAVECFNVIEMMKKSDLYSTNGQRRFQELRDNLTTQFQLQDFNNMILNSWIMTYSLIEPFTFKAKSFDDFILRIGQISNLEESSLNHIKVINDNIQIVTMWLSAEETTVLDNALITMEHLYKSGSFRVYLRHLTRKPSHYEVGYVIERIQSRVKKAPGNDDQQEVNDEIIQAKQIQFLLSMPDIDDHKRQLTFCNVDVQQNLIYKKALINGQLKLLQTVDNIYHILSKLELAGHPDYQLRDESYDIRLQQIQTGSMLNDLRSHQNARLDNAIQVRIQNLDSIYNTLKATHDRWIQNLEKYRQDCPLLKLFSNREIMILIILLQTSNSPNSTRNRLLKNLFSFKDLNNQNDEEDKLAVHCLQHYLYSLRISEENLAMNCLTQFYQTYRIEARSNSDICLKK
;
A
#
# COMPACT_ATOMS: atom_id res chain seq x y z
N MET A 1 73.14 2.86 23.63
CA MET A 1 72.65 2.20 24.86
C MET A 1 71.29 2.78 25.18
N PRO A 2 70.25 1.96 25.34
CA PRO A 2 68.89 2.43 25.57
C PRO A 2 68.72 2.82 27.03
N THR A 3 68.18 4.02 27.26
CA THR A 3 67.78 4.50 28.58
C THR A 3 66.48 3.77 28.96
N THR A 4 66.60 2.89 29.95
CA THR A 4 65.48 2.20 30.60
C THR A 4 64.56 3.25 31.23
N VAL A 5 63.37 3.41 30.65
CA VAL A 5 62.26 4.06 31.34
C VAL A 5 61.77 3.06 32.39
N THR A 6 62.13 3.30 33.64
CA THR A 6 61.49 2.66 34.79
C THR A 6 60.01 3.01 34.76
N GLN A 7 59.18 2.05 34.35
CA GLN A 7 57.75 2.07 34.64
C GLN A 7 57.60 1.96 36.15
N ASP A 8 57.11 3.04 36.75
CA ASP A 8 56.69 3.06 38.15
C ASP A 8 55.42 2.20 38.28
N PRO A 9 55.43 1.05 38.99
CA PRO A 9 54.37 0.05 38.89
C PRO A 9 53.20 0.33 39.85
N ASN A 10 52.96 1.58 40.27
CA ASN A 10 51.93 1.84 41.29
C ASN A 10 51.26 3.21 41.24
N ILE A 11 50.87 3.68 40.06
CA ILE A 11 49.79 4.68 39.96
C ILE A 11 48.48 3.90 39.84
N GLN A 12 48.03 3.30 40.94
CA GLN A 12 46.60 3.02 41.06
C GLN A 12 45.90 4.38 41.07
N PRO A 13 44.96 4.65 40.14
CA PRO A 13 44.25 5.90 40.14
C PRO A 13 43.53 6.04 41.48
N ASN A 14 43.87 7.10 42.22
CA ASN A 14 43.27 7.43 43.51
C ASN A 14 41.75 7.45 43.32
N GLU A 15 41.00 6.55 43.96
CA GLU A 15 39.56 6.35 43.72
C GLU A 15 38.78 7.66 43.80
N LYS A 16 39.18 8.56 44.72
CA LYS A 16 38.62 9.92 44.86
C LYS A 16 38.82 10.81 43.63
N GLY A 17 39.94 10.65 42.91
CA GLY A 17 40.21 11.38 41.67
C GLY A 17 39.39 10.86 40.50
N ILE A 18 39.10 9.55 40.45
CA ILE A 18 38.19 8.97 39.44
C ILE A 18 36.77 9.44 39.71
N GLU A 19 36.29 9.37 40.95
CA GLU A 19 34.96 9.86 41.35
C GLU A 19 34.77 11.32 40.94
N GLN A 20 35.75 12.18 41.24
CA GLN A 20 35.69 13.60 40.90
C GLN A 20 35.64 13.86 39.39
N VAL A 21 36.38 13.07 38.59
CA VAL A 21 36.33 13.16 37.12
C VAL A 21 34.98 12.66 36.58
N CYS A 22 34.43 11.58 37.14
CA CYS A 22 33.10 11.08 36.78
C CYS A 22 32.01 12.12 37.07
N ASP A 23 32.05 12.76 38.25
CA ASP A 23 31.13 13.84 38.62
C ASP A 23 31.23 15.01 37.64
N TRP A 24 32.45 15.43 37.27
CA TRP A 24 32.65 16.50 36.29
C TRP A 24 32.13 16.14 34.90
N LEU A 25 32.31 14.90 34.44
CA LEU A 25 31.79 14.43 33.16
C LEU A 25 30.26 14.40 33.15
N GLN A 26 29.63 13.96 34.24
CA GLN A 26 28.18 13.92 34.40
C GLN A 26 27.58 15.34 34.45
N ILE A 27 28.22 16.25 35.17
CA ILE A 27 27.86 17.67 35.20
C ILE A 27 27.99 18.30 33.81
N TYR A 28 29.09 18.04 33.10
CA TYR A 28 29.29 18.54 31.73
C TYR A 28 28.22 18.01 30.78
N GLN A 29 27.83 16.74 30.91
CA GLN A 29 26.75 16.15 30.14
C GLN A 29 25.43 16.89 30.38
N TYR A 30 25.03 17.11 31.64
CA TYR A 30 23.83 17.88 31.95
C TYR A 30 23.89 19.32 31.43
N TYR A 31 25.05 19.99 31.56
CA TYR A 31 25.25 21.32 31.02
C TYR A 31 25.10 21.35 29.49
N SER A 32 25.68 20.38 28.77
CA SER A 32 25.56 20.30 27.31
C SER A 32 24.12 20.08 26.82
N HIS A 33 23.27 19.46 27.66
CA HIS A 33 21.86 19.23 27.38
C HIS A 33 20.95 20.33 27.93
N LEU A 34 21.46 21.27 28.74
CA LEU A 34 20.67 22.29 29.41
C LEU A 34 19.87 23.14 28.43
N ASN A 35 20.50 23.60 27.34
CA ASN A 35 19.83 24.40 26.31
C ASN A 35 18.65 23.66 25.68
N VAL A 36 18.81 22.35 25.44
CA VAL A 36 17.77 21.49 24.87
C VAL A 36 16.62 21.27 25.86
N ILE A 37 16.93 21.13 27.15
CA ILE A 37 15.91 21.00 28.20
C ILE A 37 15.11 22.30 28.34
N MET A 38 15.78 23.45 28.29
CA MET A 38 15.11 24.75 28.32
C MET A 38 14.24 24.96 27.07
N GLU A 39 14.77 24.63 25.88
CA GLU A 39 13.99 24.66 24.64
C GLU A 39 12.77 23.74 24.74
N CYS A 40 12.91 22.54 25.28
CA CYS A 40 11.81 21.59 25.49
C CYS A 40 10.67 22.19 26.33
N ILE A 41 11.02 22.80 27.47
CA ILE A 41 10.05 23.41 28.38
C ILE A 41 9.29 24.54 27.70
N GLU A 42 10.00 25.40 26.98
CA GLU A 42 9.41 26.55 26.29
C GLU A 42 8.56 26.12 25.10
N LYS A 43 9.10 25.24 24.25
CA LYS A 43 8.47 24.76 23.00
C LYS A 43 7.19 23.96 23.26
N PHE A 44 7.13 23.23 24.37
CA PHE A 44 5.96 22.43 24.73
C PHE A 44 5.07 23.05 25.81
N ASP A 45 5.39 24.26 26.29
CA ASP A 45 4.64 24.96 27.35
C ASP A 45 4.39 24.05 28.57
N LEU A 46 5.45 23.43 29.09
CA LEU A 46 5.36 22.37 30.11
C LEU A 46 5.18 22.88 31.53
N LEU A 47 5.44 24.17 31.77
CA LEU A 47 5.36 24.77 33.11
C LEU A 47 4.34 25.91 33.14
N PRO A 48 3.72 26.18 34.30
CA PRO A 48 2.84 27.34 34.46
C PRO A 48 3.63 28.64 34.24
N LEU A 49 3.02 29.62 33.56
CA LEU A 49 3.61 30.94 33.31
C LEU A 49 3.95 31.70 34.60
N ASP A 50 3.25 31.39 35.71
CA ASP A 50 3.42 32.02 37.01
C ASP A 50 4.53 31.37 37.86
N ASN A 51 5.14 30.28 37.39
CA ASN A 51 6.23 29.60 38.07
C ASN A 51 7.57 30.30 37.76
N GLU A 52 7.81 31.46 38.38
CA GLU A 52 9.15 32.03 38.52
C GLU A 52 9.96 31.22 39.55
N GLU A 53 10.13 29.92 39.31
CA GLU A 53 11.01 29.10 40.15
C GLU A 53 12.44 29.64 40.00
N ALA A 54 13.02 30.10 41.11
CA ALA A 54 14.38 30.64 41.17
C ALA A 54 15.41 29.69 40.52
N LYS A 55 15.20 28.37 40.64
CA LYS A 55 16.02 27.33 39.98
C LYS A 55 16.02 27.47 38.45
N ILE A 56 14.86 27.64 37.82
CA ILE A 56 14.73 27.83 36.36
C ILE A 56 15.37 29.15 35.94
N GLY A 57 15.14 30.21 36.72
CA GLY A 57 15.75 31.52 36.47
C GLY A 57 17.28 31.47 36.52
N HIS A 58 17.86 30.71 37.46
CA HIS A 58 19.30 30.47 37.51
C HIS A 58 19.78 29.66 36.30
N LEU A 59 19.13 28.55 35.96
CA LEU A 59 19.46 27.70 34.82
C LEU A 59 19.40 28.45 33.46
N LYS A 60 18.40 29.31 33.24
CA LYS A 60 18.30 30.17 32.04
C LYS A 60 19.43 31.21 31.94
N ARG A 61 20.00 31.65 33.07
CA ARG A 61 21.15 32.57 33.03
C ARG A 61 22.43 31.88 32.57
N LEU A 62 22.58 30.58 32.85
CA LEU A 62 23.75 29.80 32.42
C LEU A 62 23.72 29.41 30.95
N SER A 63 22.53 29.26 30.36
CA SER A 63 22.40 28.92 28.94
C SER A 63 22.76 30.08 28.00
N GLY A 64 22.70 31.33 28.49
CA GLY A 64 22.79 32.53 27.64
C GLY A 64 23.89 33.54 27.99
N ASN A 65 24.72 33.31 29.02
CA ASN A 65 25.67 34.32 29.51
C ASN A 65 27.11 33.79 29.55
N GLU A 66 27.99 34.37 28.73
CA GLU A 66 29.44 34.05 28.69
C GLU A 66 30.22 34.63 29.89
N ASN A 67 29.61 35.55 30.65
CA ASN A 67 30.24 36.25 31.78
C ASN A 67 29.68 35.83 33.16
N CYS A 68 29.61 34.52 33.43
CA CYS A 68 29.22 34.02 34.76
C CYS A 68 30.40 34.04 35.75
N SER A 69 30.16 34.45 37.00
CA SER A 69 31.15 34.33 38.07
C SER A 69 31.36 32.86 38.47
N LEU A 70 32.55 32.52 38.97
CA LEU A 70 32.85 31.16 39.45
C LEU A 70 31.83 30.65 40.48
N ARG A 71 31.33 31.56 41.34
CA ARG A 71 30.31 31.27 42.35
C ARG A 71 28.96 30.91 41.74
N GLU A 72 28.53 31.64 40.71
CA GLU A 72 27.29 31.33 39.97
C GLU A 72 27.41 30.00 39.23
N ILE A 73 28.57 29.73 38.65
CA ILE A 73 28.89 28.46 38.00
C ILE A 73 28.86 27.30 39.00
N THR A 74 29.41 27.45 40.20
CA THR A 74 29.37 26.39 41.22
C THR A 74 27.94 26.14 41.73
N GLN A 75 27.15 27.19 41.96
CA GLN A 75 25.74 27.06 42.37
C GLN A 75 24.88 26.43 41.28
N ALA A 76 25.13 26.78 40.03
CA ALA A 76 24.51 26.15 38.87
C ALA A 76 24.77 24.65 38.81
N TYR A 77 26.03 24.26 38.99
CA TYR A 77 26.42 22.84 38.94
C TYR A 77 25.80 22.04 40.09
N SER A 78 25.69 22.60 41.29
CA SER A 78 24.97 21.93 42.38
C SER A 78 23.48 21.76 42.06
N ILE A 79 22.84 22.75 41.43
CA ILE A 79 21.43 22.67 41.01
C ILE A 79 21.26 21.62 39.90
N LEU A 80 22.13 21.61 38.90
CA LEU A 80 22.12 20.62 37.82
C LEU A 80 22.27 19.20 38.37
N GLN A 81 23.22 18.99 39.27
CA GLN A 81 23.44 17.69 39.89
C GLN A 81 22.22 17.25 40.71
N GLU A 82 21.66 18.12 41.55
CA GLU A 82 20.50 17.82 42.38
C GLU A 82 19.25 17.49 41.55
N CYS A 83 18.96 18.29 40.53
CA CYS A 83 17.77 18.11 39.70
C CYS A 83 17.88 16.88 38.79
N PHE A 84 19.06 16.62 38.21
CA PHE A 84 19.21 15.60 37.16
C PHE A 84 19.87 14.29 37.61
N GLN A 85 20.26 14.14 38.88
CA GLN A 85 20.88 12.90 39.41
C GLN A 85 20.13 11.61 39.06
N ASN A 86 18.81 11.69 38.91
CA ASN A 86 17.95 10.53 38.60
C ASN A 86 17.78 10.29 37.09
N LEU A 87 18.33 11.16 36.24
CA LEU A 87 18.27 11.02 34.79
C LEU A 87 19.55 10.39 34.25
N THR A 88 19.39 9.28 33.53
CA THR A 88 20.44 8.68 32.72
C THR A 88 20.64 9.44 31.40
N HIS A 89 21.73 9.14 30.69
CA HIS A 89 21.97 9.70 29.35
C HIS A 89 20.80 9.50 28.38
N GLN A 90 20.15 8.33 28.44
CA GLN A 90 19.03 7.98 27.57
C GLN A 90 17.83 8.90 27.79
N HIS A 91 17.56 9.31 29.03
CA HIS A 91 16.51 10.30 29.33
C HIS A 91 16.84 11.67 28.72
N LEU A 92 18.10 12.10 28.75
CA LEU A 92 18.52 13.35 28.12
C LEU A 92 18.38 13.28 26.59
N GLN A 93 18.67 12.12 25.99
CA GLN A 93 18.46 11.87 24.56
C GLN A 93 16.99 11.81 24.19
N LEU A 94 16.11 11.33 25.07
CA LEU A 94 14.66 11.40 24.88
C LEU A 94 14.19 12.84 24.80
N ILE A 95 14.61 13.70 25.73
CA ILE A 95 14.28 15.13 25.73
C ILE A 95 14.72 15.77 24.41
N LYS A 96 15.95 15.48 23.97
CA LYS A 96 16.46 15.96 22.68
C LYS A 96 15.63 15.46 21.50
N THR A 97 15.33 14.17 21.45
CA THR A 97 14.55 13.55 20.37
C THR A 97 13.13 14.11 20.32
N ALA A 98 12.51 14.37 21.47
CA ALA A 98 11.18 14.98 21.55
C ALA A 98 11.19 16.40 20.96
N VAL A 99 12.20 17.21 21.29
CA VAL A 99 12.37 18.57 20.75
C VAL A 99 12.59 18.55 19.22
N GLU A 100 13.39 17.61 18.71
CA GLU A 100 13.62 17.41 17.27
C GLU A 100 12.33 16.96 16.56
N CYS A 101 11.60 16.01 17.15
CA CYS A 101 10.37 15.43 16.62
C CYS A 101 9.12 16.14 17.15
N PHE A 102 9.16 17.48 17.24
CA PHE A 102 8.11 18.27 17.91
C PHE A 102 6.70 18.03 17.33
N ASN A 103 6.62 17.75 16.02
CA ASN A 103 5.35 17.50 15.33
C ASN A 103 4.60 16.30 15.95
N VAL A 104 5.33 15.29 16.43
CA VAL A 104 4.74 14.10 17.07
C VAL A 104 4.04 14.48 18.37
N ILE A 105 4.68 15.31 19.20
CA ILE A 105 4.09 15.82 20.45
C ILE A 105 2.86 16.67 20.15
N GLU A 106 2.95 17.56 19.15
CA GLU A 106 1.84 18.42 18.73
C GLU A 106 0.65 17.61 18.22
N MET A 107 0.90 16.57 17.41
CA MET A 107 -0.11 15.63 16.93
C MET A 107 -0.81 14.94 18.10
N MET A 108 -0.07 14.40 19.07
CA MET A 108 -0.69 13.74 20.23
C MET A 108 -1.54 14.70 21.08
N LYS A 109 -1.06 15.93 21.28
CA LYS A 109 -1.82 16.99 21.99
C LYS A 109 -3.10 17.36 21.24
N LYS A 110 -3.01 17.58 19.92
CA LYS A 110 -4.16 17.91 19.06
C LYS A 110 -5.21 16.81 19.02
N SER A 111 -4.78 15.56 19.03
CA SER A 111 -5.67 14.39 19.04
C SER A 111 -6.22 14.03 20.43
N ASP A 112 -5.81 14.77 21.47
CA ASP A 112 -6.23 14.61 22.87
C ASP A 112 -6.12 13.16 23.39
N LEU A 113 -5.07 12.44 22.98
CA LEU A 113 -4.99 10.99 23.21
C LEU A 113 -4.75 10.57 24.65
N TYR A 114 -4.24 11.48 25.50
CA TYR A 114 -3.97 11.17 26.89
C TYR A 114 -5.09 11.60 27.84
N SER A 115 -6.19 12.17 27.34
CA SER A 115 -7.38 12.39 28.17
C SER A 115 -8.05 11.06 28.52
N THR A 116 -8.94 11.05 29.51
CA THR A 116 -9.64 9.82 29.94
C THR A 116 -10.39 9.14 28.79
N ASN A 117 -10.96 9.94 27.87
CA ASN A 117 -11.60 9.43 26.66
C ASN A 117 -10.58 9.11 25.56
N GLY A 118 -9.50 9.89 25.46
CA GLY A 118 -8.39 9.66 24.55
C GLY A 118 -7.69 8.33 24.76
N GLN A 119 -7.44 7.94 26.02
CA GLN A 119 -6.78 6.68 26.37
C GLN A 119 -7.59 5.48 25.88
N ARG A 120 -8.92 5.53 26.09
CA ARG A 120 -9.83 4.51 25.58
C ARG A 120 -9.82 4.46 24.05
N ARG A 121 -9.88 5.62 23.40
CA ARG A 121 -9.83 5.72 21.93
C ARG A 121 -8.52 5.20 21.36
N PHE A 122 -7.39 5.51 22.00
CA PHE A 122 -6.08 4.99 21.65
C PHE A 122 -6.05 3.46 21.73
N GLN A 123 -6.58 2.92 22.82
CA GLN A 123 -6.67 1.47 23.05
C GLN A 123 -7.51 0.77 21.98
N GLU A 124 -8.68 1.33 21.65
CA GLU A 124 -9.57 0.82 20.58
C GLU A 124 -8.89 0.89 19.20
N LEU A 125 -8.27 2.03 18.86
CA LEU A 125 -7.51 2.19 17.60
C LEU A 125 -6.33 1.22 17.52
N ARG A 126 -5.58 1.07 18.61
CA ARG A 126 -4.44 0.16 18.68
C ARG A 126 -4.87 -1.27 18.41
N ASP A 127 -5.89 -1.75 19.10
CA ASP A 127 -6.35 -3.13 18.96
C ASP A 127 -6.90 -3.38 17.54
N ASN A 128 -7.67 -2.43 17.00
CA ASN A 128 -8.18 -2.46 15.62
C ASN A 128 -7.03 -2.50 14.59
N LEU A 129 -6.07 -1.57 14.68
CA LEU A 129 -4.93 -1.50 13.75
C LEU A 129 -4.03 -2.73 13.89
N THR A 130 -3.87 -3.27 15.10
CA THR A 130 -3.07 -4.49 15.34
C THR A 130 -3.67 -5.67 14.61
N THR A 131 -5.01 -5.80 14.61
CA THR A 131 -5.70 -6.82 13.83
C THR A 131 -5.62 -6.53 12.33
N GLN A 132 -5.76 -5.28 11.89
CA GLN A 132 -5.71 -4.90 10.48
C GLN A 132 -4.32 -5.13 9.84
N PHE A 133 -3.23 -4.87 10.57
CA PHE A 133 -1.87 -4.90 10.04
C PHE A 133 -1.12 -6.22 10.27
N GLN A 134 -1.78 -7.28 10.74
CA GLN A 134 -1.12 -8.57 11.03
C GLN A 134 -0.31 -9.15 9.87
N LEU A 135 -0.66 -8.82 8.62
CA LEU A 135 0.01 -9.27 7.40
C LEU A 135 0.61 -8.12 6.59
N GLN A 136 0.76 -6.94 7.18
CA GLN A 136 1.29 -5.74 6.53
C GLN A 136 2.55 -5.27 7.26
N ASP A 137 3.71 -5.83 6.90
CA ASP A 137 4.97 -5.62 7.63
C ASP A 137 5.30 -4.13 7.85
N PHE A 138 5.10 -3.29 6.82
CA PHE A 138 5.37 -1.85 6.89
C PHE A 138 4.43 -1.12 7.86
N ASN A 139 3.12 -1.36 7.76
CA ASN A 139 2.14 -0.70 8.63
C ASN A 139 2.21 -1.23 10.07
N ASN A 140 2.53 -2.50 10.24
CA ASN A 140 2.74 -3.11 11.55
C ASN A 140 4.00 -2.53 12.23
N MET A 141 5.07 -2.28 11.48
CA MET A 141 6.26 -1.59 11.99
C MET A 141 5.91 -0.16 12.47
N ILE A 142 5.14 0.60 11.70
CA ILE A 142 4.69 1.95 12.08
C ILE A 142 3.79 1.88 13.31
N LEU A 143 2.82 0.95 13.35
CA LEU A 143 1.93 0.75 14.50
C LEU A 143 2.70 0.43 15.79
N ASN A 144 3.65 -0.51 15.74
CA ASN A 144 4.47 -0.84 16.90
C ASN A 144 5.31 0.36 17.36
N SER A 145 5.85 1.13 16.40
CA SER A 145 6.56 2.37 16.70
C SER A 145 5.65 3.42 17.32
N TRP A 146 4.38 3.48 16.93
CA TRP A 146 3.38 4.40 17.47
C TRP A 146 3.02 4.03 18.90
N ILE A 147 2.83 2.74 19.19
CA ILE A 147 2.56 2.22 20.53
C ILE A 147 3.71 2.54 21.49
N MET A 148 4.95 2.31 21.05
CA MET A 148 6.14 2.64 21.85
C MET A 148 6.29 4.15 22.03
N THR A 149 6.05 4.93 20.98
CA THR A 149 6.10 6.41 21.07
C THR A 149 5.08 6.93 22.08
N TYR A 150 3.86 6.37 22.10
CA TYR A 150 2.79 6.78 23.00
C TYR A 150 3.18 6.65 24.49
N SER A 151 3.90 5.60 24.89
CA SER A 151 4.37 5.50 26.29
C SER A 151 5.54 6.43 26.60
N LEU A 152 6.41 6.71 25.62
CA LEU A 152 7.60 7.52 25.82
C LEU A 152 7.32 9.02 25.93
N ILE A 153 6.29 9.52 25.25
CA ILE A 153 6.10 10.97 25.10
C ILE A 153 5.05 11.59 26.04
N GLU A 154 4.39 10.77 26.87
CA GLU A 154 3.38 11.23 27.82
C GLU A 154 3.85 12.38 28.73
N PRO A 155 5.10 12.41 29.26
CA PRO A 155 5.52 13.54 30.11
C PRO A 155 5.59 14.89 29.39
N PHE A 156 5.64 14.90 28.06
CA PHE A 156 5.73 16.12 27.25
C PHE A 156 4.35 16.63 26.78
N THR A 157 3.28 15.87 27.00
CA THR A 157 1.94 16.25 26.56
C THR A 157 1.18 17.08 27.58
N PHE A 158 1.58 17.05 28.85
CA PHE A 158 0.90 17.73 29.95
C PHE A 158 1.75 18.80 30.62
N LYS A 159 1.08 19.81 31.20
CA LYS A 159 1.75 20.73 32.12
C LYS A 159 2.13 20.01 33.42
N ALA A 160 3.39 20.12 33.80
CA ALA A 160 3.88 19.70 35.10
C ALA A 160 3.54 20.76 36.16
N LYS A 161 3.49 20.35 37.43
CA LYS A 161 3.21 21.26 38.55
C LYS A 161 4.42 22.14 38.90
N SER A 162 5.62 21.62 38.66
CA SER A 162 6.91 22.25 38.92
C SER A 162 7.96 21.67 37.98
N PHE A 163 9.14 22.29 37.92
CA PHE A 163 10.26 21.72 37.17
C PHE A 163 10.67 20.36 37.74
N ASP A 164 10.73 20.23 39.07
CA ASP A 164 11.07 18.96 39.73
C ASP A 164 10.04 17.85 39.42
N ASP A 165 8.74 18.18 39.30
CA ASP A 165 7.69 17.22 38.87
C ASP A 165 7.90 16.76 37.42
N PHE A 166 8.27 17.66 36.51
CA PHE A 166 8.59 17.29 35.13
C PHE A 166 9.78 16.33 35.06
N ILE A 167 10.89 16.65 35.75
CA ILE A 167 12.08 15.81 35.77
C ILE A 167 11.80 14.44 36.40
N LEU A 168 11.00 14.41 37.47
CA LEU A 168 10.58 13.18 38.11
C LEU A 168 9.75 12.29 37.17
N ARG A 169 8.82 12.85 36.40
CA ARG A 169 8.04 12.08 35.40
C ARG A 169 8.90 11.51 34.28
N ILE A 170 9.90 12.26 33.81
CA ILE A 170 10.87 11.75 32.83
C ILE A 170 11.69 10.60 33.43
N GLY A 171 12.18 10.75 34.66
CA GLY A 171 12.97 9.72 35.35
C GLY A 171 12.19 8.45 35.72
N GLN A 172 10.86 8.50 35.68
CA GLN A 172 10.00 7.33 35.92
C GLN A 172 9.83 6.44 34.69
N ILE A 173 10.27 6.88 33.51
CA ILE A 173 10.20 6.06 32.30
C ILE A 173 11.25 4.94 32.41
N SER A 174 10.78 3.72 32.68
CA SER A 174 11.62 2.53 32.75
C SER A 174 11.88 1.92 31.36
N ASN A 175 12.97 1.14 31.22
CA ASN A 175 13.35 0.40 30.00
C ASN A 175 13.62 1.27 28.76
N LEU A 176 14.28 2.42 28.96
CA LEU A 176 14.63 3.33 27.86
C LEU A 176 15.89 2.87 27.12
N GLU A 177 15.74 2.07 26.08
CA GLU A 177 16.85 1.67 25.20
C GLU A 177 17.08 2.71 24.08
N GLU A 178 18.28 2.72 23.50
CA GLU A 178 18.60 3.60 22.36
C GLU A 178 17.73 3.30 21.13
N SER A 179 17.35 2.02 20.96
CA SER A 179 16.38 1.56 19.96
C SER A 179 14.99 2.20 20.16
N SER A 180 14.59 2.45 21.41
CA SER A 180 13.28 3.03 21.74
C SER A 180 13.11 4.44 21.18
N LEU A 181 14.19 5.23 21.12
CA LEU A 181 14.18 6.59 20.59
C LEU A 181 13.96 6.61 19.07
N ASN A 182 14.37 5.55 18.35
CA ASN A 182 14.16 5.45 16.92
C ASN A 182 12.67 5.33 16.56
N HIS A 183 11.83 4.79 17.45
CA HIS A 183 10.39 4.73 17.21
C HIS A 183 9.78 6.13 17.08
N ILE A 184 10.22 7.10 17.88
CA ILE A 184 9.74 8.49 17.80
C ILE A 184 10.09 9.09 16.43
N LYS A 185 11.31 8.84 15.94
CA LYS A 185 11.78 9.30 14.62
C LYS A 185 10.98 8.65 13.48
N VAL A 186 10.76 7.33 13.54
CA VAL A 186 9.92 6.61 12.57
C VAL A 186 8.52 7.20 12.51
N ILE A 187 7.93 7.57 13.64
CA ILE A 187 6.62 8.22 13.68
C ILE A 187 6.67 9.65 13.13
N ASN A 188 7.71 10.40 13.42
CA ASN A 188 7.90 11.73 12.86
C ASN A 188 8.00 11.69 11.32
N ASP A 189 8.75 10.73 10.77
CA ASP A 189 8.90 10.54 9.32
C ASP A 189 7.58 10.09 8.65
N ASN A 190 6.73 9.36 9.39
CA ASN A 190 5.46 8.82 8.91
C ASN A 190 4.24 9.53 9.51
N ILE A 191 4.41 10.76 9.99
CA ILE A 191 3.41 11.43 10.82
C ILE A 191 2.07 11.64 10.11
N GLN A 192 2.09 11.79 8.78
CA GLN A 192 0.88 11.92 7.97
C GLN A 192 0.01 10.66 8.02
N ILE A 193 0.62 9.47 8.03
CA ILE A 193 -0.08 8.19 8.09
C ILE A 193 -0.74 8.03 9.46
N VAL A 194 -0.02 8.33 10.54
CA VAL A 194 -0.56 8.25 11.90
C VAL A 194 -1.64 9.31 12.13
N THR A 195 -1.43 10.53 11.63
CA THR A 195 -2.45 11.59 11.67
C THR A 195 -3.69 11.16 10.91
N MET A 196 -3.55 10.46 9.77
CA MET A 196 -4.69 9.89 9.05
C MET A 196 -5.45 8.88 9.92
N TRP A 197 -4.77 7.95 10.60
CA TRP A 197 -5.41 7.00 11.53
C TRP A 197 -6.13 7.71 12.69
N LEU A 198 -5.54 8.79 13.21
CA LEU A 198 -6.10 9.58 14.30
C LEU A 198 -7.23 10.52 13.86
N SER A 199 -7.21 10.96 12.60
CA SER A 199 -8.25 11.78 11.98
C SER A 199 -9.38 10.95 11.38
N ALA A 200 -9.20 9.62 11.31
CA ALA A 200 -10.26 8.68 11.04
C ALA A 200 -11.25 8.68 12.21
N GLU A 201 -12.08 9.71 12.30
CA GLU A 201 -13.47 9.51 12.67
C GLU A 201 -14.04 8.41 11.76
N GLU A 202 -14.90 7.54 12.30
CA GLU A 202 -15.55 6.37 11.65
C GLU A 202 -16.17 6.66 10.25
N THR A 203 -16.21 7.93 9.83
CA THR A 203 -16.76 8.47 8.59
C THR A 203 -15.76 8.51 7.42
N THR A 204 -14.46 8.75 7.59
CA THR A 204 -13.58 9.06 6.43
C THR A 204 -13.14 7.85 5.60
N VAL A 205 -12.84 6.70 6.22
CA VAL A 205 -12.50 5.46 5.48
C VAL A 205 -13.73 4.91 4.77
N LEU A 206 -14.88 4.93 5.45
CA LEU A 206 -16.16 4.55 4.86
C LEU A 206 -16.54 5.51 3.72
N ASP A 207 -16.45 6.82 3.93
CA ASP A 207 -16.81 7.79 2.89
C ASP A 207 -15.81 7.76 1.71
N ASN A 208 -14.51 7.52 1.93
CA ASN A 208 -13.54 7.29 0.85
C ASN A 208 -13.83 5.99 0.09
N ALA A 209 -14.20 4.91 0.79
CA ALA A 209 -14.59 3.65 0.16
C ALA A 209 -15.89 3.79 -0.64
N LEU A 210 -16.85 4.57 -0.12
CA LEU A 210 -18.11 4.91 -0.79
C LEU A 210 -17.90 5.82 -2.01
N ILE A 211 -17.02 6.81 -1.93
CA ILE A 211 -16.63 7.66 -3.06
C ILE A 211 -15.95 6.81 -4.14
N THR A 212 -15.00 5.96 -3.74
CA THR A 212 -14.32 5.01 -4.66
C THR A 212 -15.36 4.12 -5.35
N MET A 213 -16.36 3.65 -4.62
CA MET A 213 -17.45 2.84 -5.16
C MET A 213 -18.33 3.61 -6.16
N GLU A 214 -18.69 4.85 -5.84
CA GLU A 214 -19.46 5.71 -6.75
C GLU A 214 -18.71 5.88 -8.08
N HIS A 215 -17.39 6.10 -8.03
CA HIS A 215 -16.57 6.21 -9.24
C HIS A 215 -16.40 4.89 -9.97
N LEU A 216 -16.25 3.76 -9.26
CA LEU A 216 -16.25 2.42 -9.86
C LEU A 216 -17.55 2.12 -10.61
N TYR A 217 -18.71 2.49 -10.07
CA TYR A 217 -19.97 2.29 -10.78
C TYR A 217 -20.25 3.32 -11.87
N LYS A 218 -19.70 4.53 -11.79
CA LYS A 218 -19.85 5.54 -12.86
C LYS A 218 -18.91 5.29 -14.04
N SER A 219 -17.69 4.85 -13.77
CA SER A 219 -16.60 4.87 -14.75
C SER A 219 -15.69 3.64 -14.73
N GLY A 220 -15.96 2.68 -13.84
CA GLY A 220 -15.05 1.57 -13.56
C GLY A 220 -14.93 0.57 -14.71
N SER A 221 -13.76 -0.02 -14.82
CA SER A 221 -13.46 -1.16 -15.68
C SER A 221 -12.45 -2.06 -14.97
N PHE A 222 -12.42 -3.35 -15.30
CA PHE A 222 -11.33 -4.21 -14.88
C PHE A 222 -10.69 -4.89 -16.09
N ARG A 223 -9.38 -5.05 -16.02
CA ARG A 223 -8.57 -5.69 -17.05
C ARG A 223 -7.83 -6.87 -16.46
N VAL A 224 -7.90 -8.01 -17.14
CA VAL A 224 -7.16 -9.22 -16.80
C VAL A 224 -6.08 -9.44 -17.85
N TYR A 225 -4.84 -9.59 -17.42
CA TYR A 225 -3.68 -9.83 -18.27
C TYR A 225 -3.20 -11.28 -18.07
N LEU A 226 -3.39 -12.12 -19.09
CA LEU A 226 -2.98 -13.52 -19.11
C LEU A 226 -1.59 -13.63 -19.75
N ARG A 227 -0.56 -14.03 -19.00
CA ARG A 227 0.85 -13.99 -19.45
C ARG A 227 1.67 -15.25 -19.15
N HIS A 228 1.04 -16.32 -18.70
CA HIS A 228 1.69 -17.55 -18.26
C HIS A 228 2.51 -18.23 -19.37
N LEU A 229 2.08 -18.13 -20.63
CA LEU A 229 2.81 -18.67 -21.78
C LEU A 229 4.22 -18.06 -21.90
N THR A 230 4.38 -16.77 -21.56
CA THR A 230 5.67 -16.06 -21.48
C THR A 230 6.40 -16.21 -20.15
N ARG A 231 5.96 -17.12 -19.27
CA ARG A 231 6.49 -17.33 -17.91
C ARG A 231 6.39 -16.09 -17.00
N LYS A 232 5.50 -15.15 -17.32
CA LYS A 232 5.18 -14.01 -16.46
C LYS A 232 3.91 -14.30 -15.67
N PRO A 233 3.78 -13.78 -14.44
CA PRO A 233 2.55 -13.93 -13.68
C PRO A 233 1.40 -13.19 -14.37
N SER A 234 0.28 -13.88 -14.49
CA SER A 234 -0.99 -13.25 -14.86
C SER A 234 -1.46 -12.39 -13.68
N HIS A 235 -2.11 -11.27 -13.97
CA HIS A 235 -2.61 -10.32 -12.97
C HIS A 235 -3.85 -9.61 -13.49
N TYR A 236 -4.54 -8.89 -12.62
CA TYR A 236 -5.64 -8.02 -13.03
C TYR A 236 -5.55 -6.66 -12.33
N GLU A 237 -6.19 -5.67 -12.95
CA GLU A 237 -6.22 -4.29 -12.48
C GLU A 237 -7.65 -3.77 -12.58
N VAL A 238 -8.08 -2.97 -11.61
CA VAL A 238 -9.38 -2.31 -11.62
C VAL A 238 -9.15 -0.80 -11.76
N GLY A 239 -9.62 -0.21 -12.86
CA GLY A 239 -9.47 1.21 -13.12
C GLY A 239 -10.80 1.96 -13.04
N TYR A 240 -10.76 3.22 -12.61
CA TYR A 240 -11.88 4.15 -12.63
C TYR A 240 -11.40 5.59 -12.88
N VAL A 241 -12.33 6.48 -13.19
CA VAL A 241 -12.04 7.87 -13.56
C VAL A 241 -12.77 8.83 -12.62
N ILE A 242 -12.04 9.83 -12.13
CA ILE A 242 -12.58 10.93 -11.34
C ILE A 242 -12.48 12.21 -12.17
N GLU A 243 -13.61 12.92 -12.32
CA GLU A 243 -13.64 14.26 -12.89
C GLU A 243 -13.13 15.25 -11.84
N ARG A 244 -12.03 15.95 -12.15
CA ARG A 244 -11.52 16.99 -11.25
C ARG A 244 -12.51 18.13 -11.18
N ILE A 245 -13.18 18.31 -10.04
CA ILE A 245 -13.96 19.51 -9.75
C ILE A 245 -12.96 20.68 -9.71
N GLN A 246 -12.91 21.48 -10.77
CA GLN A 246 -12.27 22.78 -10.68
C GLN A 246 -13.15 23.64 -9.78
N SER A 247 -12.71 23.83 -8.53
CA SER A 247 -13.27 24.87 -7.68
C SER A 247 -13.15 26.18 -8.44
N ARG A 248 -14.30 26.70 -8.92
CA ARG A 248 -14.39 28.08 -9.36
C ARG A 248 -13.96 28.93 -8.16
N VAL A 249 -12.72 29.39 -8.16
CA VAL A 249 -12.29 30.51 -7.34
C VAL A 249 -13.18 31.66 -7.79
N LYS A 250 -14.24 31.95 -7.03
CA LYS A 250 -15.01 33.18 -7.21
C LYS A 250 -14.02 34.31 -7.02
N LYS A 251 -13.54 34.90 -8.12
CA LYS A 251 -12.95 36.24 -8.06
C LYS A 251 -13.97 37.13 -7.37
N ALA A 252 -13.53 37.83 -6.33
CA ALA A 252 -14.34 38.80 -5.62
C ALA A 252 -14.96 39.79 -6.63
N PRO A 253 -16.21 40.23 -6.43
CA PRO A 253 -16.84 41.20 -7.30
C PRO A 253 -16.18 42.55 -7.05
N GLY A 254 -15.41 43.04 -8.02
CA GLY A 254 -14.71 44.31 -7.94
C GLY A 254 -14.37 44.84 -9.33
N ASN A 255 -15.32 45.61 -9.87
CA ASN A 255 -15.24 46.68 -10.87
C ASN A 255 -14.54 46.43 -12.21
N ASP A 256 -15.39 46.37 -13.25
CA ASP A 256 -15.32 47.05 -14.56
C ASP A 256 -13.92 47.31 -15.15
N ASP A 257 -13.55 46.57 -16.19
CA ASP A 257 -13.85 46.94 -17.59
C ASP A 257 -13.14 45.99 -18.57
N GLN A 258 -13.89 45.56 -19.59
CA GLN A 258 -13.45 45.07 -20.90
C GLN A 258 -12.24 44.12 -20.96
N GLN A 259 -12.52 42.82 -21.05
CA GLN A 259 -11.74 41.93 -21.91
C GLN A 259 -12.55 40.70 -22.31
N GLU A 260 -12.73 40.53 -23.62
CA GLU A 260 -13.21 39.31 -24.27
C GLU A 260 -12.35 38.13 -23.79
N VAL A 261 -12.95 37.26 -22.98
CA VAL A 261 -12.33 35.98 -22.62
C VAL A 261 -12.89 34.95 -23.56
N ASN A 262 -12.03 34.52 -24.50
CA ASN A 262 -12.20 33.33 -25.31
C ASN A 262 -12.80 32.19 -24.47
N ASP A 263 -13.89 31.61 -24.95
CA ASP A 263 -14.42 30.33 -24.51
C ASP A 263 -13.41 29.21 -24.86
N GLU A 264 -12.29 29.14 -24.14
CA GLU A 264 -11.60 27.87 -23.98
C GLU A 264 -12.51 27.00 -23.12
N ILE A 265 -13.21 26.07 -23.78
CA ILE A 265 -13.81 24.89 -23.16
C ILE A 265 -12.68 24.21 -22.37
N ILE A 266 -12.59 24.51 -21.08
CA ILE A 266 -11.67 23.84 -20.18
C ILE A 266 -12.15 22.40 -20.09
N GLN A 267 -11.58 21.52 -20.89
CA GLN A 267 -11.80 20.08 -20.79
C GLN A 267 -11.52 19.68 -19.34
N ALA A 268 -12.55 19.16 -18.66
CA ALA A 268 -12.40 18.63 -17.32
C ALA A 268 -11.26 17.59 -17.36
N LYS A 269 -10.13 17.90 -16.69
CA LYS A 269 -9.02 16.96 -16.59
C LYS A 269 -9.50 15.75 -15.78
N GLN A 270 -9.81 14.67 -16.48
CA GLN A 270 -10.14 13.38 -15.90
C GLN A 270 -8.85 12.75 -15.34
N ILE A 271 -8.90 12.33 -14.08
CA ILE A 271 -7.80 11.59 -13.45
C ILE A 271 -8.18 10.11 -13.47
N GLN A 272 -7.37 9.30 -14.13
CA GLN A 272 -7.52 7.85 -14.15
C GLN A 272 -6.80 7.25 -12.94
N PHE A 273 -7.54 6.46 -12.17
CA PHE A 273 -7.02 5.65 -11.08
C PHE A 273 -6.98 4.19 -11.53
N LEU A 274 -5.98 3.46 -11.05
CA LEU A 274 -5.76 2.07 -11.35
C LEU A 274 -5.33 1.36 -10.06
N LEU A 275 -6.14 0.40 -9.63
CA LEU A 275 -5.90 -0.40 -8.44
C LEU A 275 -5.27 -1.73 -8.86
N SER A 276 -4.12 -2.04 -8.27
CA SER A 276 -3.46 -3.34 -8.44
C SER A 276 -4.12 -4.42 -7.57
N MET A 277 -3.83 -5.71 -7.80
CA MET A 277 -4.38 -6.80 -6.97
C MET A 277 -4.14 -6.59 -5.46
N PRO A 278 -2.92 -6.22 -4.99
CA PRO A 278 -2.71 -5.88 -3.58
C PRO A 278 -3.58 -4.75 -3.06
N ASP A 279 -3.77 -3.68 -3.86
CA ASP A 279 -4.62 -2.55 -3.48
C ASP A 279 -6.09 -2.95 -3.38
N ILE A 280 -6.53 -3.87 -4.26
CA ILE A 280 -7.89 -4.41 -4.25
C ILE A 280 -8.10 -5.34 -3.04
N ASP A 281 -7.10 -6.14 -2.69
CA ASP A 281 -7.12 -6.97 -1.48
C ASP A 281 -7.13 -6.12 -0.20
N ASP A 282 -6.39 -5.01 -0.19
CA ASP A 282 -6.47 -4.02 0.88
C ASP A 282 -7.86 -3.38 0.95
N HIS A 283 -8.40 -2.93 -0.19
CA HIS A 283 -9.72 -2.33 -0.27
C HIS A 283 -10.85 -3.28 0.18
N LYS A 284 -10.81 -4.57 -0.21
CA LYS A 284 -11.74 -5.60 0.29
C LYS A 284 -11.64 -5.78 1.80
N ARG A 285 -10.43 -5.74 2.37
CA ARG A 285 -10.22 -5.84 3.82
C ARG A 285 -10.80 -4.63 4.55
N GLN A 286 -10.54 -3.42 4.06
CA GLN A 286 -11.12 -2.18 4.60
C GLN A 286 -12.66 -2.23 4.57
N LEU A 287 -13.26 -2.65 3.46
CA LEU A 287 -14.72 -2.80 3.33
C LEU A 287 -15.30 -3.86 4.28
N THR A 288 -14.60 -4.98 4.46
CA THR A 288 -15.05 -6.05 5.37
C THR A 288 -15.08 -5.55 6.81
N PHE A 289 -14.07 -4.76 7.20
CA PHE A 289 -14.00 -4.11 8.51
C PHE A 289 -15.15 -3.10 8.68
N CYS A 290 -15.35 -2.20 7.72
CA CYS A 290 -16.47 -1.26 7.75
C CYS A 290 -17.84 -1.95 7.84
N ASN A 291 -18.01 -3.14 7.25
CA ASN A 291 -19.28 -3.88 7.34
C ASN A 291 -19.62 -4.37 8.75
N VAL A 292 -18.61 -4.61 9.59
CA VAL A 292 -18.76 -5.06 10.99
C VAL A 292 -19.22 -3.89 11.88
N ASP A 293 -18.67 -2.69 11.65
CA ASP A 293 -18.92 -1.51 12.48
C ASP A 293 -20.19 -0.72 12.08
N VAL A 294 -20.72 -0.94 10.87
CA VAL A 294 -21.95 -0.28 10.41
C VAL A 294 -23.14 -0.80 11.23
N GLN A 295 -23.59 0.02 12.19
CA GLN A 295 -24.76 -0.23 13.02
C GLN A 295 -26.02 -0.51 12.16
N GLN A 296 -26.96 -1.29 12.72
CA GLN A 296 -28.24 -1.66 12.06
C GLN A 296 -29.05 -0.47 11.52
N ASN A 297 -28.79 0.76 11.99
CA ASN A 297 -29.47 1.99 11.57
C ASN A 297 -28.94 2.60 10.26
N LEU A 298 -27.81 2.11 9.72
CA LEU A 298 -27.19 2.57 8.46
C LEU A 298 -27.35 1.52 7.33
N ILE A 299 -28.56 0.97 7.19
CA ILE A 299 -28.93 -0.11 6.26
C ILE A 299 -28.39 0.13 4.84
N TYR A 300 -28.41 1.38 4.38
CA TYR A 300 -27.93 1.77 3.05
C TYR A 300 -26.41 1.63 2.88
N LYS A 301 -25.61 2.13 3.82
CA LYS A 301 -24.14 1.99 3.77
C LYS A 301 -23.75 0.51 3.82
N LYS A 302 -24.50 -0.30 4.57
CA LYS A 302 -24.32 -1.76 4.62
C LYS A 302 -24.63 -2.45 3.29
N ALA A 303 -25.73 -2.09 2.63
CA ALA A 303 -26.10 -2.67 1.34
C ALA A 303 -25.05 -2.35 0.26
N LEU A 304 -24.53 -1.12 0.27
CA LEU A 304 -23.42 -0.71 -0.58
C LEU A 304 -22.15 -1.53 -0.33
N ILE A 305 -21.66 -1.57 0.91
CA ILE A 305 -20.44 -2.30 1.27
C ILE A 305 -20.55 -3.78 0.83
N ASN A 306 -21.69 -4.41 1.10
CA ASN A 306 -21.94 -5.78 0.65
C ASN A 306 -21.95 -5.92 -0.88
N GLY A 307 -22.55 -4.95 -1.58
CA GLY A 307 -22.53 -4.88 -3.04
C GLY A 307 -21.12 -4.79 -3.60
N GLN A 308 -20.27 -3.94 -3.00
CA GLN A 308 -18.88 -3.77 -3.44
C GLN A 308 -18.01 -5.00 -3.15
N LEU A 309 -18.15 -5.60 -1.97
CA LEU A 309 -17.48 -6.85 -1.63
C LEU A 309 -17.86 -7.95 -2.62
N LYS A 310 -19.16 -8.10 -2.92
CA LYS A 310 -19.64 -9.09 -3.87
C LYS A 310 -19.15 -8.81 -5.29
N LEU A 311 -19.14 -7.55 -5.72
CA LEU A 311 -18.60 -7.14 -7.02
C LEU A 311 -17.11 -7.54 -7.16
N LEU A 312 -16.28 -7.16 -6.19
CA LEU A 312 -14.85 -7.47 -6.21
C LEU A 312 -14.59 -8.98 -6.12
N GLN A 313 -15.41 -9.70 -5.35
CA GLN A 313 -15.36 -11.16 -5.32
C GLN A 313 -15.73 -11.80 -6.67
N THR A 314 -16.72 -11.26 -7.39
CA THR A 314 -17.03 -11.73 -8.75
C THR A 314 -15.89 -11.42 -9.72
N VAL A 315 -15.22 -10.26 -9.60
CA VAL A 315 -14.01 -9.94 -10.39
C VAL A 315 -12.90 -10.96 -10.11
N ASP A 316 -12.65 -11.30 -8.85
CA ASP A 316 -11.70 -12.35 -8.48
C ASP A 316 -12.09 -13.69 -9.11
N ASN A 317 -13.36 -14.08 -9.03
CA ASN A 317 -13.84 -15.34 -9.62
C ASN A 317 -13.60 -15.40 -11.13
N ILE A 318 -13.81 -14.28 -11.85
CA ILE A 318 -13.53 -14.15 -13.29
C ILE A 318 -12.02 -14.29 -13.54
N TYR A 319 -11.17 -13.59 -12.78
CA TYR A 319 -9.72 -13.72 -12.89
C TYR A 319 -9.27 -15.17 -12.67
N HIS A 320 -9.76 -15.83 -11.62
CA HIS A 320 -9.36 -17.20 -11.28
C HIS A 320 -9.80 -18.21 -12.35
N ILE A 321 -11.00 -18.07 -12.93
CA ILE A 321 -11.43 -18.99 -14.00
C ILE A 321 -10.67 -18.74 -15.31
N LEU A 322 -10.33 -17.49 -15.63
CA LEU A 322 -9.48 -17.17 -16.78
C LEU A 322 -8.07 -17.72 -16.60
N SER A 323 -7.51 -17.62 -15.39
CA SER A 323 -6.22 -18.23 -15.04
C SER A 323 -6.28 -19.76 -15.15
N LYS A 324 -7.37 -20.39 -14.71
CA LYS A 324 -7.58 -21.84 -14.93
C LYS A 324 -7.67 -22.21 -16.40
N LEU A 325 -8.39 -21.45 -17.23
CA LEU A 325 -8.44 -21.64 -18.68
C LEU A 325 -7.06 -21.50 -19.31
N GLU A 326 -6.26 -20.53 -18.86
CA GLU A 326 -4.89 -20.33 -19.31
C GLU A 326 -4.01 -21.55 -18.96
N LEU A 327 -4.03 -21.99 -17.70
CA LEU A 327 -3.26 -23.15 -17.21
C LEU A 327 -3.74 -24.49 -17.81
N ALA A 328 -5.02 -24.61 -18.10
CA ALA A 328 -5.60 -25.76 -18.81
C ALA A 328 -5.18 -25.83 -20.27
N GLY A 329 -4.51 -24.79 -20.80
CA GLY A 329 -4.03 -24.76 -22.17
C GLY A 329 -5.11 -24.43 -23.20
N HIS A 330 -6.18 -23.72 -22.81
CA HIS A 330 -7.20 -23.32 -23.77
C HIS A 330 -6.62 -22.26 -24.73
N PRO A 331 -6.67 -22.46 -26.06
CA PRO A 331 -5.93 -21.62 -27.02
C PRO A 331 -6.43 -20.16 -27.09
N ASP A 332 -7.73 -19.92 -26.91
CA ASP A 332 -8.32 -18.57 -26.98
C ASP A 332 -8.04 -17.68 -25.76
N TYR A 333 -7.49 -18.26 -24.67
CA TYR A 333 -7.21 -17.58 -23.41
C TYR A 333 -5.71 -17.53 -23.10
N GLN A 334 -4.86 -17.50 -24.13
CA GLN A 334 -3.40 -17.33 -23.98
C GLN A 334 -2.95 -15.94 -24.41
N LEU A 335 -2.02 -15.34 -23.66
CA LEU A 335 -1.40 -14.04 -23.97
C LEU A 335 -2.41 -12.91 -24.22
N ARG A 336 -3.53 -12.92 -23.49
CA ARG A 336 -4.71 -12.10 -23.75
C ARG A 336 -4.97 -11.09 -22.65
N ASP A 337 -5.37 -9.90 -23.09
CA ASP A 337 -5.82 -8.82 -22.24
C ASP A 337 -7.35 -8.74 -22.39
N GLU A 338 -8.07 -9.17 -21.36
CA GLU A 338 -9.54 -9.11 -21.33
C GLU A 338 -9.97 -7.89 -20.55
N SER A 339 -10.80 -7.03 -21.16
CA SER A 339 -11.33 -5.83 -20.52
C SER A 339 -12.82 -5.98 -20.33
N TYR A 340 -13.29 -5.72 -19.11
CA TYR A 340 -14.69 -5.79 -18.73
C TYR A 340 -15.12 -4.46 -18.14
N ASP A 341 -16.32 -4.03 -18.51
CA ASP A 341 -16.92 -2.80 -17.99
C ASP A 341 -17.51 -3.06 -16.59
N ILE A 342 -17.45 -2.09 -15.69
CA ILE A 342 -18.13 -2.11 -14.39
C ILE A 342 -19.27 -1.07 -14.35
N ARG A 343 -19.31 -0.14 -15.32
CA ARG A 343 -20.22 1.00 -15.33
C ARG A 343 -21.71 0.63 -15.32
N LEU A 344 -22.50 1.41 -14.57
CA LEU A 344 -23.95 1.40 -14.55
C LEU A 344 -24.50 2.37 -15.61
N GLN A 345 -25.00 1.85 -16.74
CA GLN A 345 -25.49 2.66 -17.86
C GLN A 345 -26.81 3.43 -17.60
N GLN A 346 -27.46 3.27 -16.43
CA GLN A 346 -28.85 3.74 -16.21
C GLN A 346 -29.05 4.78 -15.10
N ILE A 347 -28.01 5.31 -14.47
CA ILE A 347 -28.19 6.32 -13.41
C ILE A 347 -27.80 7.68 -13.99
N GLN A 348 -28.82 8.46 -14.39
CA GLN A 348 -28.63 9.85 -14.76
C GLN A 348 -27.94 10.59 -13.60
N THR A 349 -26.93 11.37 -13.98
CA THR A 349 -25.92 12.06 -13.19
C THR A 349 -26.49 13.07 -12.18
N GLY A 350 -26.98 12.57 -11.05
CA GLY A 350 -26.91 13.24 -9.75
C GLY A 350 -25.79 12.61 -8.92
N SER A 351 -25.21 13.35 -7.97
CA SER A 351 -24.33 12.75 -6.95
C SER A 351 -25.10 11.63 -6.26
N MET A 352 -24.62 10.38 -6.36
CA MET A 352 -25.27 9.24 -5.70
C MET A 352 -25.35 9.46 -4.19
N LEU A 353 -24.44 10.28 -3.64
CA LEU A 353 -24.40 10.67 -2.24
C LEU A 353 -25.43 11.77 -1.86
N ASN A 354 -25.83 12.63 -2.81
CA ASN A 354 -26.76 13.74 -2.54
C ASN A 354 -28.24 13.36 -2.69
N ASP A 355 -28.54 12.32 -3.46
CA ASP A 355 -29.93 11.91 -3.77
C ASP A 355 -30.52 10.86 -2.79
N LEU A 356 -29.83 10.59 -1.68
CA LEU A 356 -30.09 9.50 -0.73
C LEU A 356 -31.21 9.70 0.30
N ARG A 357 -32.28 10.42 -0.08
CA ARG A 357 -33.48 10.51 0.75
C ARG A 357 -34.47 9.39 0.40
N SER A 358 -34.42 8.33 1.22
CA SER A 358 -35.37 7.23 1.51
C SER A 358 -36.08 6.45 0.38
N HIS A 359 -36.35 7.00 -0.80
CA HIS A 359 -37.12 6.31 -1.86
C HIS A 359 -36.28 5.72 -3.01
N GLN A 360 -34.95 5.92 -2.99
CA GLN A 360 -34.03 5.45 -4.05
C GLN A 360 -33.17 4.23 -3.67
N ASN A 361 -33.20 3.77 -2.41
CA ASN A 361 -32.37 2.64 -1.94
C ASN A 361 -32.63 1.35 -2.70
N ALA A 362 -33.90 1.00 -2.96
CA ALA A 362 -34.26 -0.18 -3.73
C ALA A 362 -33.81 -0.10 -5.20
N ARG A 363 -33.71 1.09 -5.77
CA ARG A 363 -33.24 1.28 -7.15
C ARG A 363 -31.74 1.07 -7.26
N LEU A 364 -30.97 1.55 -6.28
CA LEU A 364 -29.53 1.35 -6.25
C LEU A 364 -29.16 -0.11 -5.98
N ASP A 365 -29.80 -0.74 -4.99
CA ASP A 365 -29.59 -2.17 -4.72
C ASP A 365 -29.93 -3.02 -5.96
N ASN A 366 -31.04 -2.72 -6.65
CA ASN A 366 -31.37 -3.41 -7.89
C ASN A 366 -30.33 -3.17 -8.99
N ALA A 367 -29.83 -1.94 -9.17
CA ALA A 367 -28.81 -1.64 -10.18
C ALA A 367 -27.49 -2.37 -9.90
N ILE A 368 -27.06 -2.41 -8.63
CA ILE A 368 -25.89 -3.15 -8.16
C ILE A 368 -26.08 -4.66 -8.43
N GLN A 369 -27.23 -5.22 -8.06
CA GLN A 369 -27.52 -6.64 -8.27
C GLN A 369 -27.54 -7.01 -9.76
N VAL A 370 -28.14 -6.18 -10.62
CA VAL A 370 -28.15 -6.43 -12.07
C VAL A 370 -26.73 -6.46 -12.65
N ARG A 371 -25.82 -5.59 -12.19
CA ARG A 371 -24.43 -5.61 -12.67
C ARG A 371 -23.68 -6.84 -12.16
N ILE A 372 -23.84 -7.18 -10.89
CA ILE A 372 -23.26 -8.40 -10.32
C ILE A 372 -23.75 -9.63 -11.09
N GLN A 373 -25.04 -9.70 -11.41
CA GLN A 373 -25.62 -10.78 -12.22
C GLN A 373 -25.01 -10.85 -13.64
N ASN A 374 -24.73 -9.71 -14.27
CA ASN A 374 -24.06 -9.70 -15.58
C ASN A 374 -22.64 -10.26 -15.51
N LEU A 375 -21.87 -9.88 -14.48
CA LEU A 375 -20.52 -10.42 -14.26
C LEU A 375 -20.57 -11.90 -13.85
N ASP A 376 -21.54 -12.30 -13.03
CA ASP A 376 -21.77 -13.71 -12.68
C ASP A 376 -22.14 -14.54 -13.92
N SER A 377 -22.90 -13.98 -14.87
CA SER A 377 -23.21 -14.63 -16.15
C SER A 377 -21.94 -14.84 -17.00
N ILE A 378 -21.06 -13.84 -17.04
CA ILE A 378 -19.74 -13.97 -17.68
C ILE A 378 -18.92 -15.07 -17.00
N TYR A 379 -18.83 -15.05 -15.67
CA TYR A 379 -18.13 -16.08 -14.91
C TYR A 379 -18.69 -17.49 -15.19
N ASN A 380 -20.01 -17.66 -15.18
CA ASN A 380 -20.65 -18.95 -15.43
C ASN A 380 -20.40 -19.43 -16.87
N THR A 381 -20.36 -18.52 -17.84
CA THR A 381 -20.02 -18.84 -19.23
C THR A 381 -18.57 -19.29 -19.37
N LEU A 382 -17.63 -18.60 -18.70
CA LEU A 382 -16.22 -18.97 -18.66
C LEU A 382 -16.01 -20.31 -17.96
N LYS A 383 -16.73 -20.55 -16.86
CA LYS A 383 -16.71 -21.83 -16.14
C LYS A 383 -17.22 -22.98 -17.00
N ALA A 384 -18.36 -22.81 -17.67
CA ALA A 384 -18.88 -23.82 -18.59
C ALA A 384 -17.90 -24.09 -19.75
N THR A 385 -17.20 -23.06 -20.24
CA THR A 385 -16.16 -23.19 -21.27
C THR A 385 -14.98 -24.00 -20.76
N HIS A 386 -14.51 -23.70 -19.54
CA HIS A 386 -13.44 -24.44 -18.87
C HIS A 386 -13.80 -25.91 -18.67
N ASP A 387 -14.97 -26.19 -18.10
CA ASP A 387 -15.39 -27.55 -17.79
C ASP A 387 -15.55 -28.38 -19.06
N ARG A 388 -16.11 -27.78 -20.13
CA ARG A 388 -16.20 -28.42 -21.44
C ARG A 388 -14.83 -28.69 -22.06
N TRP A 389 -13.90 -27.75 -21.94
CA TRP A 389 -12.53 -27.92 -22.44
C TRP A 389 -11.83 -29.09 -21.76
N ILE A 390 -11.88 -29.16 -20.44
CA ILE A 390 -11.28 -30.26 -19.66
C ILE A 390 -11.93 -31.60 -20.01
N GLN A 391 -13.26 -31.67 -20.06
CA GLN A 391 -13.98 -32.90 -20.42
C GLN A 391 -13.57 -33.41 -21.81
N ASN A 392 -13.50 -32.51 -22.80
CA ASN A 392 -13.08 -32.89 -24.15
C ASN A 392 -11.60 -33.33 -24.16
N LEU A 393 -10.72 -32.60 -23.49
CA LEU A 393 -9.30 -32.94 -23.41
C LEU A 393 -9.08 -34.32 -22.77
N GLU A 394 -9.80 -34.63 -21.68
CA GLU A 394 -9.73 -35.93 -21.01
C GLU A 394 -10.29 -37.05 -21.88
N LYS A 395 -11.42 -36.81 -22.55
CA LYS A 395 -11.98 -37.75 -23.52
C LYS A 395 -10.97 -38.09 -24.62
N TYR A 396 -10.38 -37.08 -25.28
CA TYR A 396 -9.40 -37.31 -26.33
C TYR A 396 -8.11 -37.98 -25.82
N ARG A 397 -7.70 -37.71 -24.57
CA ARG A 397 -6.60 -38.45 -23.94
C ARG A 397 -6.92 -39.91 -23.69
N GLN A 398 -8.18 -40.25 -23.42
CA GLN A 398 -8.62 -41.64 -23.29
C GLN A 398 -8.68 -42.32 -24.66
N ASP A 399 -9.23 -41.64 -25.66
CA ASP A 399 -9.40 -42.15 -27.02
C ASP A 399 -8.05 -42.26 -27.77
N CYS A 400 -7.09 -41.38 -27.48
CA CYS A 400 -5.75 -41.37 -28.05
C CYS A 400 -4.67 -41.38 -26.95
N PRO A 401 -4.15 -42.56 -26.56
CA PRO A 401 -3.16 -42.69 -25.49
C PRO A 401 -1.86 -41.91 -25.72
N LEU A 402 -1.50 -41.62 -26.98
CA LEU A 402 -0.33 -40.80 -27.31
C LEU A 402 -0.46 -39.36 -26.80
N LEU A 403 -1.67 -38.81 -26.70
CA LEU A 403 -1.90 -37.47 -26.11
C LEU A 403 -1.58 -37.42 -24.62
N LYS A 404 -1.49 -38.57 -23.93
CA LYS A 404 -1.05 -38.62 -22.52
C LYS A 404 0.45 -38.35 -22.36
N LEU A 405 1.23 -38.50 -23.44
CA LEU A 405 2.67 -38.20 -23.44
C LEU A 405 2.95 -36.69 -23.47
N PHE A 406 1.95 -35.88 -23.79
CA PHE A 406 2.06 -34.42 -23.86
C PHE A 406 1.30 -33.76 -22.71
N SER A 407 1.97 -32.81 -22.05
CA SER A 407 1.37 -31.90 -21.09
C SER A 407 0.34 -30.96 -21.75
N ASN A 408 -0.53 -30.35 -20.94
CA ASN A 408 -1.54 -29.40 -21.46
C ASN A 408 -0.88 -28.23 -22.21
N ARG A 409 0.26 -27.76 -21.70
CA ARG A 409 1.06 -26.71 -22.33
C ARG A 409 1.57 -27.16 -23.70
N GLU A 410 2.00 -28.41 -23.81
CA GLU A 410 2.56 -28.91 -25.04
C GLU A 410 1.50 -29.07 -26.14
N ILE A 411 0.34 -29.61 -25.77
CA ILE A 411 -0.84 -29.73 -26.64
C ILE A 411 -1.31 -28.34 -27.09
N MET A 412 -1.37 -27.39 -26.16
CA MET A 412 -1.76 -26.01 -26.45
C MET A 412 -0.82 -25.33 -27.45
N ILE A 413 0.51 -25.50 -27.32
CA ILE A 413 1.47 -24.91 -28.27
C ILE A 413 1.23 -25.47 -29.68
N LEU A 414 1.02 -26.79 -29.81
CA LEU A 414 0.69 -27.41 -31.10
C LEU A 414 -0.58 -26.81 -31.70
N ILE A 415 -1.64 -26.70 -30.90
CA ILE A 415 -2.91 -26.11 -31.33
C ILE A 415 -2.72 -24.66 -31.81
N ILE A 416 -2.01 -23.82 -31.07
CA ILE A 416 -1.78 -22.41 -31.43
C ILE A 416 -0.99 -22.29 -32.74
N LEU A 417 0.00 -23.15 -32.96
CA LEU A 417 0.80 -23.14 -34.19
C LEU A 417 0.00 -23.63 -35.40
N LEU A 418 -0.96 -24.55 -35.20
CA LEU A 418 -1.86 -25.06 -36.24
C LEU A 418 -3.08 -24.15 -36.50
N GLN A 419 -3.38 -23.20 -35.60
CA GLN A 419 -4.47 -22.24 -35.78
C GLN A 419 -4.20 -21.27 -36.93
N THR A 420 -5.25 -20.94 -37.67
CA THR A 420 -5.23 -19.90 -38.71
C THR A 420 -5.33 -18.51 -38.09
N SER A 421 -4.48 -17.58 -38.53
CA SER A 421 -4.57 -16.18 -38.13
C SER A 421 -5.52 -15.42 -39.04
N ASN A 422 -6.67 -15.04 -38.48
CA ASN A 422 -7.64 -14.17 -39.15
C ASN A 422 -7.51 -12.70 -38.72
N SER A 423 -6.52 -12.37 -37.87
CA SER A 423 -6.31 -11.03 -37.33
C SER A 423 -4.86 -10.85 -36.85
N PRO A 424 -4.27 -9.64 -36.97
CA PRO A 424 -2.96 -9.31 -36.38
C PRO A 424 -2.93 -9.43 -34.84
N ASN A 425 -4.10 -9.52 -34.20
CA ASN A 425 -4.26 -9.77 -32.76
C ASN A 425 -4.52 -11.24 -32.44
N SER A 426 -4.31 -12.20 -33.35
CA SER A 426 -4.48 -13.63 -33.03
C SER A 426 -3.49 -14.09 -31.94
N THR A 427 -3.85 -15.14 -31.20
CA THR A 427 -2.97 -15.75 -30.19
C THR A 427 -1.65 -16.22 -30.82
N ARG A 428 -1.73 -16.79 -32.02
CA ARG A 428 -0.56 -17.24 -32.79
C ARG A 428 0.39 -16.08 -33.13
N ASN A 429 -0.13 -14.99 -33.67
CA ASN A 429 0.68 -13.82 -34.01
C ASN A 429 1.35 -13.22 -32.76
N ARG A 430 0.63 -13.15 -31.62
CA ARG A 430 1.18 -12.72 -30.32
C ARG A 430 2.30 -13.65 -29.83
N LEU A 431 2.13 -14.97 -29.95
CA LEU A 431 3.16 -15.95 -29.60
C LEU A 431 4.41 -15.79 -30.48
N LEU A 432 4.25 -15.71 -31.81
CA LEU A 432 5.35 -15.57 -32.75
C LEU A 432 6.10 -14.23 -32.56
N LYS A 433 5.37 -13.12 -32.36
CA LYS A 433 5.97 -11.82 -32.02
C LYS A 433 6.81 -11.89 -30.75
N ASN A 434 6.32 -12.56 -29.70
CA ASN A 434 7.05 -12.71 -28.45
C ASN A 434 8.30 -13.61 -28.58
N LEU A 435 8.24 -14.67 -29.41
CA LEU A 435 9.36 -15.59 -29.59
C LEU A 435 10.47 -15.01 -30.47
N PHE A 436 10.13 -14.23 -31.49
CA PHE A 436 11.09 -13.74 -32.49
C PHE A 436 11.36 -12.23 -32.43
N SER A 437 10.73 -11.49 -31.51
CA SER A 437 10.95 -10.04 -31.31
C SER A 437 10.75 -9.17 -32.56
N PHE A 438 9.92 -9.59 -33.52
CA PHE A 438 9.64 -8.81 -34.74
C PHE A 438 8.61 -7.70 -34.49
N LYS A 439 8.87 -6.50 -35.02
CA LYS A 439 7.98 -5.33 -34.84
C LYS A 439 6.75 -5.30 -35.75
N ASP A 440 6.77 -5.93 -36.94
CA ASP A 440 5.65 -5.84 -37.88
C ASP A 440 5.41 -7.13 -38.69
N LEU A 441 4.55 -8.01 -38.18
CA LEU A 441 3.95 -9.12 -38.95
C LEU A 441 2.59 -8.73 -39.57
N ASN A 442 2.22 -7.45 -39.52
CA ASN A 442 0.83 -7.02 -39.66
C ASN A 442 0.24 -7.18 -41.08
N ASN A 443 1.03 -7.51 -42.11
CA ASN A 443 0.57 -7.49 -43.52
C ASN A 443 0.95 -8.70 -44.39
N GLN A 444 1.54 -9.78 -43.85
CA GLN A 444 1.95 -10.93 -44.67
C GLN A 444 1.60 -12.28 -44.01
N ASN A 445 0.38 -12.77 -44.26
CA ASN A 445 -0.10 -14.08 -43.78
C ASN A 445 0.85 -15.23 -44.18
N ASP A 446 1.49 -15.13 -45.35
CA ASP A 446 2.43 -16.14 -45.85
C ASP A 446 3.73 -16.20 -45.04
N GLU A 447 4.20 -15.07 -44.49
CA GLU A 447 5.36 -15.04 -43.60
C GLU A 447 5.03 -15.58 -42.22
N GLU A 448 3.84 -15.24 -41.70
CA GLU A 448 3.37 -15.78 -40.43
C GLU A 448 3.23 -17.31 -40.47
N ASP A 449 2.70 -17.85 -41.57
CA ASP A 449 2.57 -19.29 -41.78
C ASP A 449 3.93 -19.99 -41.89
N LYS A 450 4.91 -19.40 -42.60
CA LYS A 450 6.29 -19.93 -42.64
C LYS A 450 6.93 -19.95 -41.26
N LEU A 451 6.75 -18.88 -40.48
CA LEU A 451 7.25 -18.81 -39.10
C LEU A 451 6.56 -19.82 -38.18
N ALA A 452 5.25 -20.04 -38.35
CA ALA A 452 4.51 -21.05 -37.60
C ALA A 452 5.04 -22.46 -37.90
N VAL A 453 5.27 -22.80 -39.17
CA VAL A 453 5.86 -24.10 -39.57
C VAL A 453 7.30 -24.25 -39.04
N HIS A 454 8.10 -23.20 -39.12
CA HIS A 454 9.45 -23.21 -38.55
C HIS A 454 9.43 -23.39 -37.01
N CYS A 455 8.53 -22.70 -36.31
CA CYS A 455 8.29 -22.91 -34.88
C CYS A 455 7.85 -24.34 -34.58
N LEU A 456 6.92 -24.89 -35.37
CA LEU A 456 6.46 -26.27 -35.22
C LEU A 456 7.61 -27.26 -35.38
N GLN A 457 8.49 -27.04 -36.36
CA GLN A 457 9.70 -27.84 -36.55
C GLN A 457 10.61 -27.82 -35.32
N HIS A 458 11.00 -26.63 -34.84
CA HIS A 458 11.82 -26.47 -33.63
C HIS A 458 11.17 -27.09 -32.39
N TYR A 459 9.86 -26.92 -32.27
CA TYR A 459 9.10 -27.46 -31.17
C TYR A 459 9.06 -29.00 -31.19
N LEU A 460 8.78 -29.63 -32.34
CA LEU A 460 8.82 -31.08 -32.49
C LEU A 460 10.24 -31.65 -32.30
N TYR A 461 11.29 -30.91 -32.70
CA TYR A 461 12.68 -31.25 -32.38
C TYR A 461 12.96 -31.23 -30.88
N SER A 462 12.43 -30.24 -30.15
CA SER A 462 12.59 -30.18 -28.70
C SER A 462 11.95 -31.38 -27.98
N LEU A 463 10.96 -32.01 -28.62
CA LEU A 463 10.31 -33.25 -28.18
C LEU A 463 11.02 -34.52 -28.68
N ARG A 464 12.19 -34.39 -29.31
CA ARG A 464 13.06 -35.48 -29.81
C ARG A 464 12.42 -36.35 -30.90
N ILE A 465 11.54 -35.77 -31.72
CA ILE A 465 11.03 -36.43 -32.92
C ILE A 465 12.12 -36.33 -34.01
N SER A 466 12.41 -37.43 -34.72
CA SER A 466 13.59 -37.56 -35.61
C SER A 466 13.58 -36.61 -36.82
N GLU A 467 14.78 -36.16 -37.23
CA GLU A 467 15.01 -35.24 -38.36
C GLU A 467 14.47 -35.76 -39.71
N GLU A 468 14.55 -37.06 -39.97
CA GLU A 468 14.11 -37.66 -41.23
C GLU A 468 12.60 -37.54 -41.48
N ASN A 469 11.79 -37.41 -40.42
CA ASN A 469 10.34 -37.25 -40.50
C ASN A 469 9.87 -35.77 -40.50
N LEU A 470 10.78 -34.82 -40.32
CA LEU A 470 10.50 -33.39 -40.11
C LEU A 470 10.98 -32.50 -41.26
N ALA A 471 11.17 -33.06 -42.46
CA ALA A 471 11.50 -32.28 -43.64
C ALA A 471 10.47 -31.15 -43.85
N MET A 472 10.95 -29.94 -44.15
CA MET A 472 10.12 -28.71 -44.18
C MET A 472 8.93 -28.82 -45.14
N ASN A 473 9.08 -29.53 -46.26
CA ASN A 473 8.00 -29.76 -47.22
C ASN A 473 6.89 -30.65 -46.63
N CYS A 474 7.25 -31.69 -45.86
CA CYS A 474 6.31 -32.57 -45.18
C CYS A 474 5.56 -31.83 -44.05
N LEU A 475 6.26 -31.01 -43.27
CA LEU A 475 5.65 -30.19 -42.21
C LEU A 475 4.72 -29.11 -42.78
N THR A 476 5.06 -28.52 -43.92
CA THR A 476 4.19 -27.56 -44.61
C THR A 476 2.90 -28.24 -45.07
N GLN A 477 2.99 -29.44 -45.64
CA GLN A 477 1.83 -30.23 -46.05
C GLN A 477 0.99 -30.69 -44.84
N PHE A 478 1.64 -31.12 -43.77
CA PHE A 478 1.00 -31.45 -42.49
C PHE A 478 0.22 -30.25 -41.95
N TYR A 479 0.87 -29.09 -41.87
CA TYR A 479 0.25 -27.85 -41.43
C TYR A 479 -0.97 -27.50 -42.28
N GLN A 480 -0.88 -27.56 -43.61
CA GLN A 480 -2.01 -27.28 -44.51
C GLN A 480 -3.18 -28.26 -44.31
N THR A 481 -2.90 -29.53 -44.05
CA THR A 481 -3.90 -30.59 -43.89
C THR A 481 -4.66 -30.45 -42.57
N TYR A 482 -3.95 -30.12 -41.49
CA TYR A 482 -4.49 -30.10 -40.12
C TYR A 482 -4.74 -28.68 -39.58
N ARG A 483 -4.86 -27.67 -40.45
CA ARG A 483 -5.15 -26.29 -40.01
C ARG A 483 -6.41 -26.24 -39.16
N ILE A 484 -6.33 -25.51 -38.05
CA ILE A 484 -7.44 -25.26 -37.15
C ILE A 484 -8.00 -23.86 -37.45
N GLU A 485 -9.30 -23.77 -37.64
CA GLU A 485 -9.97 -22.48 -37.82
C GLU A 485 -9.98 -21.71 -36.49
N ALA A 486 -9.70 -20.40 -36.53
CA ALA A 486 -9.83 -19.57 -35.34
C ALA A 486 -11.24 -19.67 -34.76
N ARG A 487 -11.37 -19.82 -33.43
CA ARG A 487 -12.64 -20.01 -32.70
C ARG A 487 -13.42 -21.28 -33.04
N SER A 488 -12.77 -22.30 -33.63
CA SER A 488 -13.38 -23.62 -33.78
C SER A 488 -13.81 -24.19 -32.43
N ASN A 489 -14.91 -24.96 -32.38
CA ASN A 489 -15.33 -25.65 -31.17
C ASN A 489 -14.18 -26.52 -30.62
N SER A 490 -14.00 -26.50 -29.30
CA SER A 490 -13.05 -27.34 -28.54
C SER A 490 -12.93 -28.78 -29.05
N ASP A 491 -14.04 -29.43 -29.40
CA ASP A 491 -14.06 -30.81 -29.90
C ASP A 491 -13.38 -30.94 -31.28
N ILE A 492 -13.66 -30.01 -32.20
CA ILE A 492 -13.04 -29.98 -33.53
C ILE A 492 -11.55 -29.66 -33.41
N CYS A 493 -11.20 -28.75 -32.50
CA CYS A 493 -9.84 -28.30 -32.25
C CYS A 493 -8.94 -29.41 -31.69
N LEU A 494 -9.47 -30.26 -30.79
CA LEU A 494 -8.71 -31.36 -30.17
C LEU A 494 -8.65 -32.61 -31.05
N LYS A 495 -9.60 -32.77 -31.97
CA LYS A 495 -9.66 -33.89 -32.92
C LYS A 495 -8.66 -33.73 -34.07
N LYS A 496 -8.46 -32.50 -34.52
CA LYS A 496 -7.39 -32.15 -35.47
C LYS A 496 -6.06 -32.15 -34.76
#